data_AF-A0A4Y8I8R4-F1
#
_entry.id   AF-A0A4Y8I8R4-F1
#
_cell.length_a   1.000
_cell.length_b   1.000
_cell.length_c   1.000
_cell.angle_alpha   90.00
_cell.angle_beta   90.00
_cell.angle_gamma   90.00
#
_symmetry.space_group_name_H-M   'P 1'
#
loop_
_entity.id
_entity.type
_entity.pdbx_description
1 polymer ?
#
loop_
_entity_poly.entity_id
_entity_poly.type
_entity_poly.pdbx_seq_one_letter_code
_entity_poly.pdbx_strand_id
1 'polypeptide(L)'
;MRIIAAVLLSMLMFGACAEQKSDMSAEVKEVNFADLSFEEQHASIVSDTETAKKGLAAKGEYSCCVMPPCNWCLINDKHCNCATHLTKGESVCGECGQSWAIGRGILAGVEAEDVKWGPDNVHSH
;
A
#
# COMPACT_ATOMS: atom_id res chain seq x y z
N MET A 1 -6.41 -67.25 -1.83
CA MET A 1 -7.43 -66.34 -1.27
C MET A 1 -6.79 -65.67 -0.06
N ARG A 2 -6.36 -64.40 -0.21
CA ARG A 2 -7.00 -63.22 0.42
C ARG A 2 -6.89 -63.33 1.96
N ILE A 3 -6.11 -62.54 2.72
CA ILE A 3 -5.75 -61.12 2.70
C ILE A 3 -4.47 -61.01 3.59
N ILE A 4 -3.27 -60.72 3.05
CA ILE A 4 -2.63 -59.37 3.00
C ILE A 4 -2.43 -58.80 4.43
N ALA A 5 -1.28 -59.00 5.07
CA ALA A 5 -0.09 -58.13 4.95
C ALA A 5 -0.39 -56.66 5.29
N ALA A 6 -0.41 -56.27 6.58
CA ALA A 6 -0.52 -54.85 6.92
C ALA A 6 -0.08 -54.42 8.33
N VAL A 7 0.67 -55.20 9.12
CA VAL A 7 1.03 -54.76 10.49
C VAL A 7 2.53 -54.89 10.82
N LEU A 8 3.34 -55.48 9.94
CA LEU A 8 4.79 -55.63 10.14
C LEU A 8 5.62 -54.83 9.11
N LEU A 9 5.16 -53.61 8.81
CA LEU A 9 5.91 -52.65 8.02
C LEU A 9 5.63 -51.21 8.49
N SER A 10 5.81 -50.94 9.78
CA SER A 10 5.83 -49.58 10.33
C SER A 10 7.25 -49.12 10.72
N MET A 11 8.27 -49.81 10.22
CA MET A 11 9.62 -49.26 10.08
C MET A 11 9.74 -48.66 8.68
N LEU A 12 10.27 -47.44 8.61
CA LEU A 12 10.47 -46.59 7.42
C LEU A 12 9.24 -45.74 7.05
N MET A 13 9.11 -44.60 7.73
CA MET A 13 8.97 -43.26 7.13
C MET A 13 8.60 -42.26 8.25
N PHE A 14 9.44 -42.19 9.30
CA PHE A 14 9.66 -40.88 9.92
C PHE A 14 10.49 -40.10 8.90
N GLY A 15 9.79 -39.56 7.91
CA GLY A 15 10.33 -38.54 7.03
C GLY A 15 10.90 -37.48 7.95
N ALA A 16 12.22 -37.36 7.93
CA ALA A 16 12.92 -36.26 8.51
C ALA A 16 12.25 -34.99 7.97
N CYS A 17 11.45 -34.33 8.81
CA CYS A 17 11.32 -32.89 8.72
C CYS A 17 12.72 -32.36 9.02
N ALA A 18 13.59 -32.38 8.00
CA ALA A 18 14.67 -31.43 7.95
C ALA A 18 13.97 -30.07 7.95
N GLU A 19 13.86 -29.47 9.13
CA GLU A 19 13.75 -28.03 9.27
C GLU A 19 14.94 -27.46 8.50
N GLN A 20 14.71 -27.13 7.23
CA GLN A 20 15.48 -26.12 6.54
C GLN A 20 15.20 -24.80 7.26
N LYS A 21 15.90 -24.60 8.38
CA LYS A 21 16.47 -23.29 8.69
C LYS A 21 17.49 -23.02 7.59
N SER A 22 17.01 -22.71 6.39
CA SER A 22 17.83 -21.96 5.47
C SER A 22 17.89 -20.59 6.12
N ASP A 23 18.97 -20.36 6.85
CA ASP A 23 19.47 -19.05 7.22
C ASP A 23 19.40 -18.18 5.97
N MET A 24 18.29 -17.46 5.83
CA MET A 24 18.17 -16.34 4.90
C MET A 24 18.82 -15.14 5.59
N SER A 25 20.07 -15.30 6.02
CA SER A 25 20.96 -14.14 6.16
C SER A 25 21.43 -13.81 4.75
N ALA A 26 20.52 -13.28 3.94
CA ALA A 26 20.95 -12.40 2.89
C ALA A 26 21.72 -11.30 3.62
N GLU A 27 23.02 -11.25 3.41
CA GLU A 27 23.86 -10.16 3.85
C GLU A 27 23.26 -8.91 3.18
N VAL A 28 22.41 -8.19 3.92
CA VAL A 28 21.83 -6.94 3.47
C VAL A 28 22.98 -5.97 3.45
N LYS A 29 23.65 -5.90 2.31
CA LYS A 29 24.59 -4.83 2.03
C LYS A 29 23.79 -3.55 2.17
N GLU A 30 24.05 -2.74 3.19
CA GLU A 30 23.46 -1.41 3.28
C GLU A 30 23.83 -0.67 2.00
N VAL A 31 22.85 -0.45 1.14
CA VAL A 31 23.03 0.34 -0.08
C VAL A 31 22.69 1.77 0.28
N ASN A 32 23.64 2.68 0.12
CA ASN A 32 23.38 4.09 0.32
C ASN A 32 22.58 4.62 -0.87
N PHE A 33 21.47 5.31 -0.61
CA PHE A 33 20.65 5.91 -1.64
C PHE A 33 21.44 6.82 -2.60
N ALA A 34 22.47 7.51 -2.10
CA ALA A 34 23.32 8.38 -2.90
C ALA A 34 24.21 7.63 -3.91
N ASP A 35 24.47 6.35 -3.68
CA ASP A 35 25.31 5.52 -4.56
C ASP A 35 24.49 4.84 -5.67
N LEU A 36 23.16 4.91 -5.59
CA LEU A 36 22.25 4.34 -6.58
C LEU A 36 22.24 5.18 -7.87
N SER A 37 22.03 4.53 -9.01
CA SER A 37 21.68 5.22 -10.24
C SER A 37 20.33 5.94 -10.09
N PHE A 38 20.09 6.93 -10.94
CA PHE A 38 18.82 7.66 -10.94
C PHE A 38 17.59 6.75 -11.07
N GLU A 39 17.66 5.71 -11.91
CA GLU A 39 16.56 4.77 -12.11
C GLU A 39 16.28 3.92 -10.86
N GLU A 40 17.35 3.51 -10.16
CA GLU A 40 17.23 2.79 -8.89
C GLU A 40 16.68 3.70 -7.78
N GLN A 41 17.12 4.96 -7.72
CA GLN A 41 16.58 5.95 -6.79
C GLN A 41 15.08 6.17 -7.01
N HIS A 42 14.67 6.36 -8.27
CA HIS A 42 13.26 6.52 -8.62
C HIS A 42 12.43 5.29 -8.24
N ALA A 43 12.92 4.09 -8.57
CA ALA A 43 12.26 2.84 -8.20
C ALA A 43 12.11 2.68 -6.68
N SER A 44 13.14 3.05 -5.90
CA SER A 44 13.08 3.05 -4.44
C SER A 44 12.03 4.02 -3.94
N ILE A 45 12.03 5.29 -4.39
CA ILE A 45 11.06 6.30 -3.96
C ILE A 45 9.62 5.84 -4.23
N VAL A 46 9.37 5.28 -5.43
CA VAL A 46 8.04 4.76 -5.78
C VAL A 46 7.64 3.62 -4.84
N SER A 47 8.53 2.64 -4.64
CA SER A 47 8.28 1.50 -3.75
C SER A 47 8.01 1.94 -2.30
N ASP A 48 8.84 2.84 -1.78
CA ASP A 48 8.76 3.33 -0.40
C ASP A 48 7.50 4.15 -0.17
N THR A 49 7.13 4.99 -1.15
CA THR A 49 5.87 5.77 -1.15
C THR A 49 4.65 4.86 -1.09
N GLU A 50 4.59 3.82 -1.93
CA GLU A 50 3.47 2.89 -1.95
C GLU A 50 3.41 2.03 -0.68
N THR A 51 4.57 1.64 -0.15
CA THR A 51 4.67 0.92 1.13
C THR A 51 4.15 1.78 2.28
N ALA A 52 4.56 3.05 2.34
CA ALA A 52 4.12 3.98 3.38
C ALA A 52 2.59 4.22 3.32
N LYS A 53 2.02 4.44 2.13
CA LYS A 53 0.57 4.56 1.95
C LYS A 53 -0.18 3.33 2.43
N LYS A 54 0.27 2.13 2.06
CA LYS A 54 -0.34 0.86 2.53
C LYS A 54 -0.27 0.75 4.05
N GLY A 55 0.85 1.11 4.65
CA GLY A 55 1.04 1.10 6.10
C GLY A 55 0.07 2.05 6.81
N LEU A 56 -0.09 3.27 6.33
CA LEU A 56 -1.04 4.24 6.90
C LEU A 56 -2.50 3.82 6.65
N ALA A 57 -2.81 3.29 5.46
CA ALA A 57 -4.15 2.78 5.14
C ALA A 57 -4.55 1.63 6.08
N ALA A 58 -3.61 0.72 6.39
CA ALA A 58 -3.83 -0.38 7.34
C ALA A 58 -4.10 0.11 8.78
N LYS A 59 -3.63 1.32 9.13
CA LYS A 59 -3.92 1.97 10.42
C LYS A 59 -5.21 2.81 10.40
N GLY A 60 -5.87 2.95 9.25
CA GLY A 60 -6.99 3.87 9.07
C GLY A 60 -6.59 5.35 8.98
N GLU A 61 -5.30 5.64 8.83
CA GLU A 61 -4.77 7.01 8.75
C GLU A 61 -4.75 7.52 7.30
N TYR A 62 -4.98 6.66 6.30
CA TYR A 62 -4.90 7.03 4.88
C TYR A 62 -6.08 6.52 4.05
N SER A 63 -7.24 7.13 4.23
CA SER A 63 -8.47 6.83 3.48
C SER A 63 -8.56 7.71 2.23
N CYS A 64 -7.68 7.47 1.25
CA CYS A 64 -7.63 8.29 0.04
C CYS A 64 -8.92 8.16 -0.79
N CYS A 65 -9.45 9.28 -1.27
CA CYS A 65 -10.71 9.36 -2.01
C CYS A 65 -10.58 9.12 -3.53
N VAL A 66 -9.36 8.80 -4.01
CA VAL A 66 -9.04 8.65 -5.44
C VAL A 66 -8.15 7.44 -5.67
N MET A 67 -8.16 6.90 -6.89
CA MET A 67 -7.32 5.78 -7.31
C MET A 67 -6.56 6.08 -8.61
N PRO A 68 -5.22 5.93 -8.65
CA PRO A 68 -4.33 5.57 -7.53
C PRO A 68 -4.29 6.64 -6.42
N PRO A 69 -3.93 6.29 -5.17
CA PRO A 69 -3.86 7.27 -4.08
C PRO A 69 -2.84 8.37 -4.37
N CYS A 70 -3.19 9.61 -4.08
CA CYS A 70 -2.31 10.77 -4.26
C CYS A 70 -1.14 10.78 -3.25
N ASN A 71 -0.17 11.68 -3.39
CA ASN A 71 1.05 11.72 -2.56
C ASN A 71 1.06 12.88 -1.56
N TRP A 72 0.27 13.93 -1.79
CA TRP A 72 0.35 15.15 -1.00
C TRP A 72 0.21 14.90 0.51
N CYS A 73 -0.83 14.18 0.92
CA CYS A 73 -1.13 13.92 2.33
C CYS A 73 -0.05 13.05 3.01
N LEU A 74 0.55 12.10 2.27
CA LEU A 74 1.64 11.28 2.78
C LEU A 74 2.84 12.16 3.15
N ILE A 75 3.19 13.10 2.28
CA ILE A 75 4.38 13.94 2.42
C ILE A 75 4.21 14.99 3.53
N ASN A 76 3.02 15.58 3.65
CA ASN A 76 2.83 16.77 4.48
C ASN A 76 2.20 16.46 5.86
N ASP A 77 1.23 15.54 5.93
CA ASP A 77 0.40 15.38 7.13
C ASP A 77 0.50 14.02 7.79
N LYS A 78 1.03 13.02 7.07
CA LYS A 78 1.04 11.60 7.47
C LYS A 78 -0.36 11.02 7.72
N HIS A 79 -1.42 11.73 7.33
CA HIS A 79 -2.80 11.27 7.33
C HIS A 79 -3.60 11.85 6.15
N CYS A 80 -4.64 11.16 5.68
CA CYS A 80 -5.52 11.65 4.61
C CYS A 80 -7.00 11.61 5.03
N ASN A 81 -7.63 12.79 5.08
CA ASN A 81 -9.03 12.98 5.48
C ASN A 81 -9.94 13.47 4.33
N CYS A 82 -9.45 13.50 3.09
CA CYS A 82 -10.21 14.04 1.95
C CYS A 82 -11.53 13.30 1.73
N ALA A 83 -11.59 12.00 2.00
CA ALA A 83 -12.85 11.27 1.90
C ALA A 83 -13.90 11.78 2.88
N THR A 84 -13.51 12.05 4.13
CA THR A 84 -14.39 12.65 5.14
C THR A 84 -14.88 14.03 4.71
N HIS A 85 -13.99 14.88 4.17
CA HIS A 85 -14.37 16.22 3.70
C HIS A 85 -15.40 16.14 2.56
N LEU A 86 -15.17 15.27 1.57
CA LEU A 86 -16.11 15.08 0.46
C LEU A 86 -17.48 14.58 0.93
N THR A 87 -17.54 13.64 1.87
CA THR A 87 -18.83 13.18 2.43
C THR A 87 -19.61 14.28 3.18
N LYS A 88 -18.93 15.35 3.59
CA LYS A 88 -19.53 16.54 4.22
C LYS A 88 -19.81 17.67 3.22
N GLY A 89 -19.46 17.50 1.94
CA GLY A 89 -19.54 18.56 0.93
C GLY A 89 -18.53 19.70 1.12
N GLU A 90 -17.48 19.45 1.91
CA GLU A 90 -16.33 20.33 2.10
C GLU A 90 -15.38 20.24 0.89
N SER A 91 -14.46 21.20 0.75
CA SER A 91 -13.50 21.18 -0.36
C SER A 91 -12.47 20.05 -0.24
N VAL A 92 -11.54 19.96 -1.20
CA VAL A 92 -10.31 19.15 -1.12
C VAL A 92 -9.15 19.90 -1.79
N CYS A 93 -7.91 19.44 -1.54
CA CYS A 93 -6.72 20.00 -2.17
C CYS A 93 -6.63 19.69 -3.68
N GLY A 94 -5.67 20.32 -4.35
CA GLY A 94 -5.49 20.22 -5.81
C GLY A 94 -5.24 18.81 -6.33
N GLU A 95 -4.46 17.95 -5.64
CA GLU A 95 -4.22 16.58 -6.12
C GLU A 95 -5.50 15.73 -6.11
N CYS A 96 -6.33 15.85 -5.06
CA CYS A 96 -7.61 15.16 -4.98
C CYS A 96 -8.60 15.73 -5.98
N GLY A 97 -8.74 17.06 -6.03
CA GLY A 97 -9.65 17.74 -6.94
C GLY A 97 -9.38 17.43 -8.41
N GLN A 98 -8.12 17.52 -8.84
CA GLN A 98 -7.73 17.18 -10.20
C GLN A 98 -7.98 15.70 -10.51
N SER A 99 -7.69 14.81 -9.56
CA SER A 99 -7.95 13.37 -9.72
C SER A 99 -9.44 13.09 -9.92
N TRP A 100 -10.32 13.74 -9.16
CA TRP A 100 -11.77 13.69 -9.39
C TRP A 100 -12.16 14.23 -10.76
N ALA A 101 -11.63 15.39 -11.16
CA ALA A 101 -11.90 16.00 -12.45
C ALA A 101 -11.52 15.13 -13.66
N ILE A 102 -10.57 14.19 -13.48
CA ILE A 102 -10.18 13.22 -14.53
C ILE A 102 -10.77 11.82 -14.33
N GLY A 103 -11.80 11.69 -13.48
CA GLY A 103 -12.55 10.43 -13.30
C GLY A 103 -11.84 9.38 -12.44
N ARG A 104 -10.95 9.79 -11.53
CA ARG A 104 -10.24 8.89 -10.60
C ARG A 104 -10.85 8.84 -9.20
N GLY A 105 -11.96 9.53 -8.96
CA GLY A 105 -12.71 9.45 -7.71
C GLY A 105 -13.28 8.06 -7.46
N ILE A 106 -13.30 7.62 -6.19
CA ILE A 106 -13.78 6.28 -5.83
C ILE A 106 -14.88 6.28 -4.75
N LEU A 107 -15.32 7.44 -4.28
CA LEU A 107 -16.35 7.51 -3.23
C LEU A 107 -17.75 7.41 -3.84
N ALA A 108 -18.52 6.42 -3.38
CA ALA A 108 -19.91 6.29 -3.79
C ALA A 108 -20.74 7.50 -3.32
N GLY A 109 -21.58 8.02 -4.21
CA GLY A 109 -22.46 9.16 -3.93
C GLY A 109 -21.78 10.52 -3.94
N VAL A 110 -20.53 10.59 -4.40
CA VAL A 110 -19.83 11.84 -4.72
C VAL A 110 -19.63 11.88 -6.22
N GLU A 111 -20.18 12.90 -6.87
CA GLU A 111 -19.99 13.14 -8.31
C GLU A 111 -18.83 14.12 -8.53
N ALA A 112 -18.12 14.00 -9.65
CA ALA A 112 -16.94 14.82 -9.93
C ALA A 112 -17.26 16.32 -9.98
N GLU A 113 -18.46 16.66 -10.44
CA GLU A 113 -18.96 18.03 -10.56
C GLU A 113 -19.23 18.68 -9.19
N ASP A 114 -19.48 17.88 -8.17
CA ASP A 114 -19.76 18.34 -6.80
C ASP A 114 -18.47 18.58 -5.98
N VAL A 115 -17.32 18.12 -6.49
CA VAL A 115 -16.03 18.27 -5.81
C VAL A 115 -15.55 19.71 -5.90
N LYS A 116 -15.49 20.37 -4.74
CA LYS A 116 -14.98 21.74 -4.61
C LYS A 116 -13.47 21.71 -4.41
N TRP A 117 -12.72 22.32 -5.34
CA TRP A 117 -11.26 22.43 -5.26
C TRP A 117 -10.78 23.67 -6.03
N GLY A 118 -9.54 24.10 -5.82
CA GLY A 118 -9.00 25.34 -6.40
C GLY A 118 -7.93 26.00 -5.52
N PRO A 119 -7.27 27.06 -6.01
CA PRO A 119 -6.20 27.75 -5.27
C PRO A 119 -6.67 28.36 -3.94
N ASP A 120 -7.96 28.71 -3.84
CA ASP A 120 -8.56 29.27 -2.63
C ASP A 120 -9.13 28.19 -1.70
N ASN A 121 -9.17 26.93 -2.16
CA ASN A 121 -9.82 25.80 -1.51
C ASN A 121 -8.80 24.79 -0.93
N VAL A 122 -7.53 25.19 -0.85
CA VAL A 122 -6.54 24.46 -0.07
C VAL A 122 -7.03 24.50 1.37
N HIS A 123 -7.36 23.34 1.94
CA HIS A 123 -7.53 23.32 3.39
C HIS A 123 -6.21 23.80 3.98
N SER A 124 -6.26 24.92 4.68
CA SER A 124 -5.26 25.24 5.68
C SER A 124 -5.32 24.08 6.68
N HIS A 125 -4.28 23.25 6.64
CA HIS A 125 -3.97 22.27 7.67
C HIS A 125 -3.60 23.00 8.97
#